data_AF-A0A5N5SXA4-F1
#
_entry.id   AF-A0A5N5SXA4-F1
#
_cell.length_a   1.000
_cell.length_b   1.000
_cell.length_c   1.000
_cell.angle_alpha   90.00
_cell.angle_beta   90.00
_cell.angle_gamma   90.00
#
_symmetry.space_group_name_H-M   'P 1'
#
loop_
_entity.id
_entity.type
_entity.pdbx_description
1 polymer ?
#
loop_
_entity_poly.entity_id
_entity_poly.type
_entity_poly.pdbx_seq_one_letter_code
_entity_poly.pdbx_strand_id
1 'polypeptide(L)'
;MQKNLLSIACWLDHAMKYGEKGESIDKLHENVERNIPIFKNQITDGKDFKVEVITFNKKITREEKHRKVMSLSYIPVKGKVNLTNPELQMSLIEYYGISHNIPENPVKCFFGRWITDGQRDIINTFSLKKRRFIGTTSMDAELAFLMANMAQVGPGNVVFDPFVGTGSILVSAAQRGAYVLGCDIDFMTLHAKTKPTRFQEKERKEDESIRANLEQYGLGGKYLDILVMDSSRHLWRKAKFIEGESASAEELKRYEDFKRKFMQASQTLQSLSKEERKAIKKKFPMDKRGQGYSNNEDSRDILSMPVVNISSENCVQRKHEND
;
A
#
# COMPACT_ATOMS: atom_id res chain seq x y z
N MET A 1 -16.15 -6.76 -0.50
CA MET A 1 -15.40 -5.54 -0.16
C MET A 1 -14.17 -5.80 0.72
N GLN A 2 -14.27 -6.36 1.94
CA GLN A 2 -13.11 -6.54 2.85
C GLN A 2 -11.96 -7.44 2.32
N LYS A 3 -12.26 -8.52 1.58
CA LYS A 3 -11.22 -9.36 0.96
C LYS A 3 -10.33 -8.58 -0.04
N ASN A 4 -10.91 -7.61 -0.76
CA ASN A 4 -10.16 -6.81 -1.73
C ASN A 4 -9.14 -5.89 -1.07
N LEU A 5 -9.51 -5.21 0.03
CA LEU A 5 -8.61 -4.26 0.71
C LEU A 5 -7.41 -4.95 1.37
N LEU A 6 -7.62 -6.12 2.00
CA LEU A 6 -6.52 -6.86 2.62
C LEU A 6 -5.54 -7.41 1.57
N SER A 7 -6.07 -7.85 0.43
CA SER A 7 -5.24 -8.40 -0.65
C SER A 7 -4.30 -7.35 -1.26
N ILE A 8 -4.69 -6.07 -1.29
CA ILE A 8 -3.85 -5.01 -1.89
C ILE A 8 -2.75 -4.50 -0.96
N ALA A 9 -2.70 -4.93 0.30
CA ALA A 9 -1.70 -4.48 1.26
C ALA A 9 -0.32 -5.08 0.95
N CYS A 10 0.66 -4.22 0.64
CA CYS A 10 2.03 -4.64 0.30
C CYS A 10 2.91 -4.91 1.53
N TRP A 11 2.53 -4.37 2.69
CA TRP A 11 3.22 -4.56 3.99
C TRP A 11 2.63 -5.67 4.85
N LEU A 12 1.49 -6.21 4.43
CA LEU A 12 0.91 -7.39 5.04
C LEU A 12 1.65 -8.62 4.53
N ASP A 13 1.98 -9.53 5.43
CA ASP A 13 2.48 -10.85 5.04
C ASP A 13 1.29 -11.76 4.68
N HIS A 14 0.38 -11.95 5.64
CA HIS A 14 -0.90 -12.61 5.46
C HIS A 14 -1.93 -12.08 6.45
N ALA A 15 -3.21 -12.22 6.12
CA ALA A 15 -4.34 -11.90 6.99
C ALA A 15 -5.07 -13.17 7.40
N MET A 16 -5.48 -13.21 8.66
CA MET A 16 -6.25 -14.30 9.23
C MET A 16 -7.53 -13.78 9.87
N LYS A 17 -8.57 -14.59 9.78
CA LYS A 17 -9.75 -14.44 10.61
C LYS A 17 -9.38 -14.96 11.99
N TYR A 18 -9.43 -14.06 12.96
CA TYR A 18 -9.19 -14.37 14.36
C TYR A 18 -10.08 -15.52 14.83
N GLY A 19 -9.46 -16.53 15.43
CA GLY A 19 -10.15 -17.60 16.13
C GLY A 19 -10.03 -17.39 17.63
N GLU A 20 -8.89 -17.79 18.20
CA GLU A 20 -8.62 -17.71 19.64
C GLU A 20 -7.20 -17.27 19.95
N LYS A 21 -6.97 -16.88 21.20
CA LYS A 21 -5.64 -16.55 21.75
C LYS A 21 -5.39 -17.27 23.07
N GLY A 22 -4.12 -17.46 23.40
CA GLY A 22 -3.68 -17.96 24.70
C GLY A 22 -2.35 -17.33 25.11
N GLU A 23 -2.13 -17.19 26.42
CA GLU A 23 -0.84 -16.76 27.00
C GLU A 23 0.18 -17.91 27.08
N SER A 24 -0.28 -19.12 26.81
CA SER A 24 0.53 -20.31 26.60
C SER A 24 -0.13 -21.18 25.52
N ILE A 25 0.60 -22.19 25.05
CA ILE A 25 0.05 -23.17 24.11
C ILE A 25 -1.13 -23.92 24.74
N ASP A 26 -1.00 -24.36 25.99
CA ASP A 26 -2.06 -25.09 26.71
C ASP A 26 -3.32 -24.24 26.88
N LYS A 27 -3.16 -22.96 27.23
CA LYS A 27 -4.31 -22.05 27.37
C LYS A 27 -4.99 -21.77 26.03
N LEU A 28 -4.21 -21.71 24.94
CA LEU A 28 -4.78 -21.63 23.61
C LEU A 28 -5.59 -22.91 23.29
N HIS A 29 -5.05 -24.08 23.58
CA HIS A 29 -5.75 -25.36 23.38
C HIS A 29 -7.09 -25.40 24.12
N GLU A 30 -7.12 -25.05 25.41
CA GLU A 30 -8.36 -24.96 26.20
C GLU A 30 -9.38 -24.00 25.58
N ASN A 31 -8.93 -22.83 25.13
CA ASN A 31 -9.80 -21.80 24.54
C ASN A 31 -10.34 -22.23 23.18
N VAL A 32 -9.50 -22.86 22.34
CA VAL A 32 -9.93 -23.40 21.04
C VAL A 32 -10.96 -24.49 21.26
N GLU A 33 -10.68 -25.46 22.15
CA GLU A 33 -11.57 -26.59 22.43
C GLU A 33 -12.94 -26.12 22.93
N ARG A 34 -12.97 -25.19 23.89
CA ARG A 34 -14.20 -24.59 24.40
C ARG A 34 -15.04 -23.93 23.30
N ASN A 35 -14.39 -23.30 22.33
CA ASN A 35 -15.03 -22.52 21.28
C ASN A 35 -15.19 -23.28 19.95
N ILE A 36 -14.87 -24.58 19.90
CA ILE A 36 -15.12 -25.45 18.72
C ILE A 36 -16.54 -25.27 18.15
N PRO A 37 -17.63 -25.20 18.96
CA PRO A 37 -18.98 -25.01 18.42
C PRO A 37 -19.14 -23.73 17.59
N ILE A 38 -18.41 -22.67 17.94
CA ILE A 38 -18.40 -21.38 17.23
C ILE A 38 -17.64 -21.51 15.90
N PHE A 39 -16.55 -22.27 15.90
CA PHE A 39 -15.75 -22.52 14.70
C PHE A 39 -16.35 -23.57 13.77
N LYS A 40 -17.29 -24.39 14.25
CA LYS A 40 -17.91 -25.49 13.48
C LYS A 40 -18.53 -25.02 12.16
N ASN A 41 -19.12 -23.82 12.13
CA ASN A 41 -19.67 -23.24 10.88
C ASN A 41 -18.59 -22.69 9.93
N GLN A 42 -17.37 -22.48 10.43
CA GLN A 42 -16.22 -21.96 9.68
C GLN A 42 -15.28 -23.07 9.21
N ILE A 43 -15.30 -24.20 9.93
CA ILE A 43 -14.61 -25.44 9.63
C ILE A 43 -15.63 -26.30 8.88
N THR A 44 -15.74 -26.05 7.58
CA THR A 44 -16.67 -26.77 6.70
C THR A 44 -16.40 -28.27 6.69
N ASP A 45 -17.47 -29.06 6.78
CA ASP A 45 -17.43 -30.51 6.56
C ASP A 45 -16.98 -30.81 5.11
N GLY A 46 -15.93 -31.62 4.97
CA GLY A 46 -15.50 -32.19 3.68
C GLY A 46 -14.47 -31.40 2.86
N LYS A 47 -13.98 -30.24 3.33
CA LYS A 47 -12.96 -29.47 2.60
C LYS A 47 -11.53 -29.91 2.88
N ASP A 48 -10.75 -30.06 1.83
CA ASP A 48 -9.29 -30.25 1.94
C ASP A 48 -8.66 -29.13 2.79
N PHE A 49 -7.80 -29.50 3.73
CA PHE A 49 -7.25 -28.55 4.70
C PHE A 49 -5.74 -28.64 4.92
N LYS A 50 -5.17 -27.53 5.39
CA LYS A 50 -3.78 -27.39 5.85
C LYS A 50 -3.77 -26.67 7.19
N VAL A 51 -2.92 -27.12 8.10
CA VAL A 51 -2.57 -26.37 9.32
C VAL A 51 -1.12 -25.92 9.19
N GLU A 52 -0.88 -24.63 9.35
CA GLU A 52 0.43 -24.02 9.28
C GLU A 52 0.87 -23.50 10.66
N VAL A 53 2.13 -23.70 11.00
CA VAL A 53 2.71 -23.18 12.24
C VAL A 53 3.70 -22.07 11.89
N ILE A 54 3.39 -20.87 12.38
CA ILE A 54 4.14 -19.64 12.13
C ILE A 54 4.71 -19.18 13.46
N THR A 55 6.02 -18.99 13.52
CA THR A 55 6.71 -18.54 14.73
C THR A 55 7.29 -17.15 14.51
N PHE A 56 7.08 -16.26 15.47
CA PHE A 56 7.72 -14.97 15.53
C PHE A 56 8.88 -15.01 16.52
N ASN A 57 10.07 -14.58 16.07
CA ASN A 57 11.30 -14.49 16.85
C ASN A 57 11.85 -15.84 17.37
N LYS A 58 11.45 -16.98 16.78
CA LYS A 58 12.08 -18.30 17.02
C LYS A 58 12.08 -19.12 15.73
N LYS A 59 13.17 -19.83 15.44
CA LYS A 59 13.21 -20.86 14.39
C LYS A 59 12.92 -22.21 15.05
N ILE A 60 12.01 -22.98 14.45
CA ILE A 60 11.63 -24.31 14.93
C ILE A 60 11.87 -25.35 13.84
N THR A 61 12.16 -26.58 14.24
CA THR A 61 12.43 -27.67 13.30
C THR A 61 11.16 -28.17 12.62
N ARG A 62 11.30 -29.00 11.57
CA ARG A 62 10.16 -29.59 10.87
C ARG A 62 9.41 -30.56 11.78
N GLU A 63 10.13 -31.30 12.61
CA GLU A 63 9.63 -32.25 13.59
C GLU A 63 8.81 -31.52 14.66
N GLU A 64 9.30 -30.39 15.15
CA GLU A 64 8.56 -29.55 16.10
C GLU A 64 7.30 -28.95 15.50
N LYS A 65 7.36 -28.46 14.25
CA LYS A 65 6.17 -28.01 13.51
C LYS A 65 5.14 -29.13 13.40
N HIS A 66 5.59 -30.33 13.03
CA HIS A 66 4.70 -31.48 12.91
C HIS A 66 4.04 -31.82 14.25
N ARG A 67 4.82 -31.86 15.34
CA ARG A 67 4.29 -32.10 16.70
C ARG A 67 3.22 -31.07 17.10
N LYS A 68 3.43 -29.79 16.79
CA LYS A 68 2.46 -28.72 17.05
C LYS A 68 1.21 -28.82 16.17
N VAL A 69 1.32 -29.31 14.94
CA VAL A 69 0.15 -29.60 14.11
C VAL A 69 -0.64 -30.78 14.71
N MET A 70 0.06 -31.83 15.13
CA MET A 70 -0.58 -33.02 15.72
C MET A 70 -1.27 -32.72 17.06
N SER A 71 -0.79 -31.75 17.83
CA SER A 71 -1.47 -31.32 19.05
C SER A 71 -2.84 -30.69 18.79
N LEU A 72 -3.13 -30.26 17.55
CA LEU A 72 -4.42 -29.69 17.12
C LEU A 72 -5.41 -30.75 16.58
N SER A 73 -5.11 -32.05 16.74
CA SER A 73 -5.93 -33.16 16.22
C SER A 73 -7.33 -33.29 16.83
N TYR A 74 -7.59 -32.66 17.99
CA TYR A 74 -8.92 -32.62 18.61
C TYR A 74 -9.91 -31.73 17.85
N ILE A 75 -9.44 -30.90 16.92
CA ILE A 75 -10.32 -30.07 16.08
C ILE A 75 -11.03 -30.99 15.07
N PRO A 76 -12.37 -31.02 15.04
CA PRO A 76 -13.14 -32.00 14.26
C PRO A 76 -13.22 -31.63 12.77
N VAL A 77 -12.07 -31.61 12.07
CA VAL A 77 -11.99 -31.35 10.63
C VAL A 77 -12.18 -32.67 9.86
N LYS A 78 -13.19 -32.76 9.00
CA LYS A 78 -13.51 -34.00 8.24
C LYS A 78 -12.83 -34.12 6.87
N GLY A 79 -12.10 -33.09 6.44
CA GLY A 79 -11.45 -33.05 5.12
C GLY A 79 -10.17 -33.87 5.04
N LYS A 80 -9.60 -33.98 3.84
CA LYS A 80 -8.26 -34.58 3.65
C LYS A 80 -7.18 -33.52 3.87
N VAL A 81 -6.00 -33.94 4.32
CA VAL A 81 -4.85 -33.04 4.44
C VAL A 81 -4.29 -32.76 3.04
N ASN A 82 -4.27 -31.49 2.63
CA ASN A 82 -3.72 -31.04 1.36
C ASN A 82 -2.71 -29.91 1.61
N LEU A 83 -1.42 -30.19 1.41
CA LEU A 83 -0.34 -29.24 1.72
C LEU A 83 -0.07 -28.24 0.60
N THR A 84 -0.62 -28.47 -0.60
CA THR A 84 -0.30 -27.71 -1.81
C THR A 84 -1.37 -26.70 -2.16
N ASN A 85 -2.64 -27.11 -2.20
CA ASN A 85 -3.76 -26.24 -2.54
C ASN A 85 -4.97 -26.56 -1.65
N PRO A 86 -4.90 -26.25 -0.34
CA PRO A 86 -6.00 -26.48 0.57
C PRO A 86 -7.16 -25.52 0.31
N GLU A 87 -8.40 -25.99 0.45
CA GLU A 87 -9.56 -25.10 0.47
C GLU A 87 -9.70 -24.39 1.83
N LEU A 88 -9.20 -25.01 2.90
CA LEU A 88 -9.18 -24.49 4.26
C LEU A 88 -7.75 -24.45 4.80
N GLN A 89 -7.17 -23.26 4.91
CA GLN A 89 -5.92 -23.06 5.64
C GLN A 89 -6.20 -22.48 7.02
N MET A 90 -5.66 -23.15 8.04
CA MET A 90 -5.63 -22.70 9.42
C MET A 90 -4.20 -22.44 9.83
N SER A 91 -3.98 -21.50 10.74
CA SER A 91 -2.65 -21.18 11.23
C SER A 91 -2.61 -21.08 12.74
N LEU A 92 -1.56 -21.67 13.31
CA LEU A 92 -1.11 -21.48 14.67
C LEU A 92 0.06 -20.48 14.63
N ILE A 93 -0.13 -19.31 15.22
CA ILE A 93 0.93 -18.31 15.36
C ILE A 93 1.45 -18.31 16.80
N GLU A 94 2.75 -18.46 16.95
CA GLU A 94 3.43 -18.42 18.23
C GLU A 94 4.35 -17.20 18.29
N TYR A 95 4.18 -16.40 19.33
CA TYR A 95 4.93 -15.18 19.57
C TYR A 95 5.88 -15.35 20.75
N TYR A 96 7.18 -15.33 20.48
CA TYR A 96 8.25 -15.51 21.47
C TYR A 96 8.79 -14.18 22.02
N GLY A 97 8.10 -13.06 21.82
CA GLY A 97 8.58 -11.74 22.24
C GLY A 97 9.54 -11.09 21.23
N ILE A 98 10.07 -9.93 21.59
CA ILE A 98 11.04 -9.14 20.78
C ILE A 98 12.46 -9.20 21.39
N SER A 99 12.62 -9.90 22.51
CA SER A 99 13.90 -10.03 23.20
C SER A 99 14.91 -10.83 22.36
N HIS A 100 16.20 -10.48 22.50
CA HIS A 100 17.30 -11.31 21.99
C HIS A 100 17.42 -12.65 22.74
N ASN A 101 17.06 -12.67 24.02
CA ASN A 101 16.96 -13.90 24.79
C ASN A 101 15.60 -14.53 24.53
N ILE A 102 15.55 -15.38 23.50
CA ILE A 102 14.32 -16.05 23.04
C ILE A 102 13.89 -17.04 24.12
N PRO A 103 12.66 -16.91 24.67
CA PRO A 103 12.15 -17.84 25.66
C PRO A 103 11.93 -19.23 25.06
N GLU A 104 11.92 -20.25 25.92
CA GLU A 104 11.72 -21.62 25.44
C GLU A 104 10.28 -21.86 24.97
N ASN A 105 9.33 -21.27 25.68
CA ASN A 105 7.90 -21.32 25.38
C ASN A 105 7.40 -19.99 24.80
N PRO A 106 6.37 -20.03 23.93
CA PRO A 106 5.77 -18.81 23.39
C PRO A 106 5.06 -18.02 24.48
N VAL A 107 5.16 -16.69 24.39
CA VAL A 107 4.52 -15.74 25.32
C VAL A 107 3.05 -15.53 24.95
N LYS A 108 2.73 -15.61 23.66
CA LYS A 108 1.36 -15.53 23.15
C LYS A 108 1.20 -16.50 21.99
N CYS A 109 0.06 -17.16 21.93
CA CYS A 109 -0.33 -18.00 20.83
C CYS A 109 -1.66 -17.53 20.26
N PHE A 110 -1.81 -17.64 18.95
CA PHE A 110 -3.03 -17.30 18.22
C PHE A 110 -3.40 -18.44 17.30
N PHE A 111 -4.69 -18.72 17.20
CA PHE A 111 -5.23 -19.68 16.24
C PHE A 111 -6.28 -18.99 15.38
N GLY A 112 -6.28 -19.27 14.08
CA GLY A 112 -7.22 -18.67 13.17
C GLY A 112 -7.25 -19.30 11.79
N ARG A 113 -8.18 -18.83 10.98
CA ARG A 113 -8.35 -19.26 9.57
C ARG A 113 -7.70 -18.24 8.65
N TRP A 114 -6.87 -18.69 7.72
CA TRP A 114 -6.29 -17.82 6.70
C TRP A 114 -7.37 -17.18 5.80
N ILE A 115 -7.16 -15.92 5.40
CA ILE A 115 -8.05 -15.16 4.51
C ILE A 115 -7.38 -14.90 3.17
N THR A 116 -6.18 -14.31 3.21
CA THR A 116 -5.41 -13.89 2.02
C THR A 116 -3.97 -13.62 2.43
N ASP A 117 -3.05 -13.79 1.49
CA ASP A 117 -1.71 -13.25 1.59
C ASP A 117 -1.69 -11.78 1.15
N GLY A 118 -0.66 -11.03 1.57
CA GLY A 118 -0.38 -9.71 1.03
C GLY A 118 0.33 -9.77 -0.32
N GLN A 119 0.47 -8.63 -0.98
CA GLN A 119 1.02 -8.53 -2.34
C GLN A 119 2.50 -8.09 -2.36
N ARG A 120 3.35 -8.64 -1.46
CA ARG A 120 4.76 -8.20 -1.39
C ARG A 120 5.52 -8.36 -2.71
N ASP A 121 5.20 -9.39 -3.50
CA ASP A 121 5.83 -9.66 -4.81
C ASP A 121 5.64 -8.53 -5.84
N ILE A 122 4.60 -7.70 -5.67
CA ILE A 122 4.37 -6.54 -6.53
C ILE A 122 5.54 -5.55 -6.43
N ILE A 123 6.14 -5.39 -5.25
CA ILE A 123 7.27 -4.48 -5.02
C ILE A 123 8.47 -4.89 -5.89
N ASN A 124 8.75 -6.19 -5.97
CA ASN A 124 9.84 -6.72 -6.80
C ASN A 124 9.54 -6.61 -8.30
N THR A 125 8.28 -6.80 -8.68
CA THR A 125 7.82 -6.67 -10.08
C THR A 125 8.05 -5.25 -10.59
N PHE A 126 7.69 -4.24 -9.78
CA PHE A 126 7.76 -2.82 -10.13
C PHE A 126 9.05 -2.13 -9.69
N SER A 127 10.06 -2.88 -9.25
CA SER A 127 11.28 -2.30 -8.70
C SER A 127 12.00 -1.38 -9.70
N LEU A 128 12.62 -0.31 -9.20
CA LEU A 128 13.35 0.65 -10.03
C LEU A 128 14.53 0.04 -10.80
N LYS A 129 15.05 -1.11 -10.34
CA LYS A 129 16.13 -1.84 -11.02
C LYS A 129 15.70 -2.35 -12.40
N LYS A 130 14.42 -2.68 -12.56
CA LYS A 130 13.84 -3.24 -13.80
C LYS A 130 13.15 -2.20 -14.67
N ARG A 131 12.85 -1.02 -14.12
CA ARG A 131 12.07 0.03 -14.78
C ARG A 131 12.86 0.69 -15.92
N ARG A 132 12.21 0.97 -17.05
CA ARG A 132 12.86 1.60 -18.22
C ARG A 132 13.39 2.99 -17.91
N PHE A 133 12.50 3.89 -17.50
CA PHE A 133 12.82 5.28 -17.22
C PHE A 133 12.87 5.55 -15.71
N ILE A 134 14.04 5.94 -15.22
CA ILE A 134 14.26 6.35 -13.82
C ILE A 134 15.07 7.65 -13.73
N GLY A 135 14.83 8.41 -12.69
CA GLY A 135 15.57 9.60 -12.28
C GLY A 135 16.10 9.46 -10.84
N THR A 136 16.97 10.36 -10.44
CA THR A 136 17.63 10.38 -9.12
C THR A 136 16.65 10.45 -7.95
N THR A 137 15.50 11.09 -8.14
CA THR A 137 14.45 11.28 -7.14
C THR A 137 13.25 10.34 -7.33
N SER A 138 13.41 9.27 -8.12
CA SER A 138 12.33 8.31 -8.33
C SER A 138 11.96 7.64 -7.02
N MET A 139 10.68 7.75 -6.64
CA MET A 139 10.14 7.02 -5.49
C MET A 139 10.23 5.51 -5.74
N ASP A 140 10.62 4.75 -4.72
CA ASP A 140 10.64 3.30 -4.79
C ASP A 140 9.22 2.72 -4.91
N ALA A 141 9.13 1.47 -5.38
CA ALA A 141 7.83 0.85 -5.64
C ALA A 141 7.01 0.62 -4.36
N GLU A 142 7.67 0.34 -3.23
CA GLU A 142 7.00 0.02 -1.98
C GLU A 142 6.25 1.24 -1.44
N LEU A 143 6.93 2.38 -1.37
CA LEU A 143 6.32 3.63 -0.94
C LEU A 143 5.23 4.11 -1.91
N ALA A 144 5.47 3.98 -3.22
CA ALA A 144 4.48 4.39 -4.23
C ALA A 144 3.18 3.57 -4.17
N PHE A 145 3.26 2.24 -3.96
CA PHE A 145 2.07 1.41 -3.73
C PHE A 145 1.40 1.71 -2.39
N LEU A 146 2.16 2.02 -1.35
CA LEU A 146 1.60 2.43 -0.07
C LEU A 146 0.78 3.71 -0.22
N MET A 147 1.30 4.72 -0.93
CA MET A 147 0.58 5.96 -1.20
C MET A 147 -0.69 5.72 -2.01
N ALA A 148 -0.64 4.89 -3.06
CA ALA A 148 -1.81 4.52 -3.85
C ALA A 148 -2.88 3.82 -2.98
N ASN A 149 -2.45 2.98 -2.02
CA ASN A 149 -3.36 2.32 -1.09
C ASN A 149 -3.96 3.29 -0.06
N MET A 150 -3.16 4.20 0.50
CA MET A 150 -3.63 5.25 1.43
C MET A 150 -4.65 6.16 0.77
N ALA A 151 -4.46 6.44 -0.53
CA ALA A 151 -5.39 7.17 -1.38
C ALA A 151 -6.61 6.36 -1.83
N GLN A 152 -6.70 5.08 -1.46
CA GLN A 152 -7.78 4.16 -1.85
C GLN A 152 -7.99 4.10 -3.37
N VAL A 153 -6.90 4.18 -4.14
CA VAL A 153 -6.96 4.14 -5.60
C VAL A 153 -7.51 2.78 -6.06
N GLY A 154 -8.48 2.83 -6.96
CA GLY A 154 -9.10 1.66 -7.58
C GLY A 154 -9.45 1.87 -9.05
N PRO A 155 -10.05 0.85 -9.68
CA PRO A 155 -10.43 0.89 -11.08
C PRO A 155 -11.38 2.05 -11.40
N GLY A 156 -11.11 2.77 -12.50
CA GLY A 156 -11.96 3.88 -12.96
C GLY A 156 -11.71 5.22 -12.29
N ASN A 157 -10.86 5.27 -11.26
CA ASN A 157 -10.39 6.54 -10.69
C ASN A 157 -9.48 7.27 -11.69
N VAL A 158 -9.44 8.60 -11.59
CA VAL A 158 -8.45 9.43 -12.27
C VAL A 158 -7.50 9.98 -11.22
N VAL A 159 -6.21 9.64 -11.33
CA VAL A 159 -5.17 10.05 -10.39
C VAL A 159 -4.29 11.11 -11.04
N PHE A 160 -4.11 12.23 -10.34
CA PHE A 160 -3.21 13.30 -10.72
C PHE A 160 -2.04 13.41 -9.75
N ASP A 161 -0.81 13.29 -10.26
CA ASP A 161 0.42 13.55 -9.51
C ASP A 161 0.99 14.93 -9.88
N PRO A 162 0.93 15.93 -8.98
CA PRO A 162 1.39 17.29 -9.27
C PRO A 162 2.93 17.44 -9.29
N PHE A 163 3.68 16.40 -8.93
CA PHE A 163 5.14 16.38 -8.94
C PHE A 163 5.64 15.02 -9.46
N VAL A 164 5.23 14.71 -10.69
CA VAL A 164 5.28 13.34 -11.21
C VAL A 164 6.70 12.80 -11.37
N GLY A 165 7.70 13.66 -11.62
CA GLY A 165 9.07 13.24 -11.90
C GLY A 165 9.15 12.16 -12.98
N THR A 166 9.49 10.93 -12.59
CA THR A 166 9.59 9.76 -13.49
C THR A 166 8.38 8.82 -13.44
N GLY A 167 7.33 9.18 -12.71
CA GLY A 167 6.02 8.50 -12.74
C GLY A 167 5.88 7.30 -11.82
N SER A 168 6.66 7.19 -10.74
CA SER A 168 6.55 6.06 -9.79
C SER A 168 5.15 5.89 -9.20
N ILE A 169 4.52 7.00 -8.77
CA ILE A 169 3.18 6.98 -8.20
C ILE A 169 2.16 6.63 -9.28
N LEU A 170 2.29 7.20 -10.49
CA LEU A 170 1.40 6.90 -11.61
C LEU A 170 1.43 5.42 -11.99
N VAL A 171 2.61 4.79 -12.06
CA VAL A 171 2.72 3.35 -12.33
C VAL A 171 1.96 2.55 -11.27
N SER A 172 2.10 2.91 -10.00
CA SER A 172 1.42 2.22 -8.90
C SER A 172 -0.09 2.43 -8.92
N ALA A 173 -0.56 3.65 -9.21
CA ALA A 173 -1.97 3.98 -9.37
C ALA A 173 -2.61 3.27 -10.57
N ALA A 174 -1.92 3.25 -11.71
CA ALA A 174 -2.38 2.55 -12.91
C ALA A 174 -2.48 1.04 -12.68
N GLN A 175 -1.55 0.45 -11.92
CA GLN A 175 -1.62 -0.96 -11.51
C GLN A 175 -2.85 -1.27 -10.64
N ARG A 176 -3.39 -0.27 -9.92
CA ARG A 176 -4.68 -0.38 -9.21
C ARG A 176 -5.89 -0.15 -10.12
N GLY A 177 -5.67 0.09 -11.41
CA GLY A 177 -6.72 0.24 -12.43
C GLY A 177 -7.15 1.68 -12.70
N ALA A 178 -6.51 2.67 -12.07
CA ALA A 178 -6.80 4.08 -12.30
C ALA A 178 -6.23 4.58 -13.63
N TYR A 179 -6.87 5.59 -14.21
CA TYR A 179 -6.29 6.40 -15.26
C TYR A 179 -5.37 7.45 -14.62
N VAL A 180 -4.23 7.72 -15.25
CA VAL A 180 -3.16 8.47 -14.63
C VAL A 180 -2.76 9.66 -15.47
N LEU A 181 -2.65 10.81 -14.81
CA LEU A 181 -2.05 12.01 -15.35
C LEU A 181 -1.09 12.63 -14.34
N GLY A 182 -0.18 13.47 -14.79
CA GLY A 182 0.74 14.14 -13.87
C GLY A 182 1.30 15.42 -14.45
N CYS A 183 2.00 16.17 -13.61
CA CYS A 183 2.79 17.29 -14.06
C CYS A 183 4.11 17.43 -13.31
N ASP A 184 5.05 18.09 -13.96
CA ASP A 184 6.28 18.57 -13.33
C ASP A 184 6.71 19.86 -14.03
N ILE A 185 7.44 20.71 -13.31
CA ILE A 185 8.00 21.94 -13.89
C ILE A 185 9.26 21.63 -14.71
N ASP A 186 9.96 20.54 -14.38
CA ASP A 186 11.20 20.16 -15.05
C ASP A 186 10.93 19.47 -16.39
N PHE A 187 10.95 20.29 -17.45
CA PHE A 187 10.87 19.83 -18.84
C PHE A 187 11.87 18.72 -19.18
N MET A 188 13.11 18.82 -18.67
CA MET A 188 14.18 17.90 -19.01
C MET A 188 13.92 16.53 -18.39
N THR A 189 13.45 16.48 -17.16
CA THR A 189 13.08 15.22 -16.50
C THR A 189 11.88 14.58 -17.20
N LEU A 190 10.81 15.33 -17.47
CA LEU A 190 9.60 14.78 -18.10
C LEU A 190 9.85 14.15 -19.47
N HIS A 191 10.73 14.75 -20.25
CA HIS A 191 11.07 14.28 -21.60
C HIS A 191 12.30 13.37 -21.63
N ALA A 192 12.73 12.85 -20.48
CA ALA A 192 13.91 11.99 -20.33
C ALA A 192 15.20 12.55 -20.96
N LYS A 193 15.35 13.88 -20.99
CA LYS A 193 16.54 14.58 -21.52
C LYS A 193 17.63 14.81 -20.46
N THR A 194 17.41 14.34 -19.24
CA THR A 194 18.42 14.37 -18.17
C THR A 194 19.44 13.25 -18.36
N LYS A 195 20.64 13.40 -17.78
CA LYS A 195 21.63 12.32 -17.76
C LYS A 195 21.04 11.04 -17.16
N PRO A 196 21.40 9.84 -17.67
CA PRO A 196 21.00 8.58 -17.06
C PRO A 196 21.42 8.53 -15.59
N THR A 197 20.57 7.93 -14.77
CA THR A 197 20.89 7.73 -13.34
C THR A 197 21.72 6.46 -13.11
N ARG A 198 21.69 5.51 -14.04
CA ARG A 198 22.43 4.25 -13.90
C ARG A 198 23.90 4.45 -14.24
N PHE A 199 24.77 3.98 -13.36
CA PHE A 199 26.22 4.16 -13.48
C PHE A 199 26.80 3.64 -14.81
N GLN A 200 26.22 2.57 -15.37
CA GLN A 200 26.71 1.95 -16.60
C GLN A 200 26.17 2.60 -17.89
N GLU A 201 25.20 3.51 -17.78
CA GLU A 201 24.54 4.15 -18.92
C GLU A 201 25.10 5.56 -19.11
N LYS A 202 25.73 5.80 -20.28
CA LYS A 202 26.28 7.12 -20.62
C LYS A 202 25.23 8.04 -21.26
N GLU A 203 24.27 7.45 -21.97
CA GLU A 203 23.20 8.13 -22.71
C GLU A 203 21.85 7.45 -22.44
N ARG A 204 20.78 8.26 -22.51
CA ARG A 204 19.38 7.80 -22.37
C ARG A 204 18.96 7.09 -23.64
N LYS A 205 18.09 6.09 -23.53
CA LYS A 205 17.46 5.49 -24.72
C LYS A 205 16.34 6.38 -25.25
N GLU A 206 16.12 6.36 -26.55
CA GLU A 206 15.07 7.17 -27.20
C GLU A 206 13.65 6.79 -26.73
N ASP A 207 13.45 5.57 -26.26
CA ASP A 207 12.17 5.07 -25.76
C ASP A 207 11.94 5.37 -24.27
N GLU A 208 12.86 6.05 -23.57
CA GLU A 208 12.67 6.40 -22.17
C GLU A 208 11.61 7.48 -22.00
N SER A 209 10.51 7.13 -21.33
CA SER A 209 9.46 8.08 -20.93
C SER A 209 8.60 7.50 -19.81
N ILE A 210 7.78 8.35 -19.19
CA ILE A 210 6.77 7.90 -18.22
C ILE A 210 5.76 6.94 -18.90
N ARG A 211 5.39 7.22 -20.15
CA ARG A 211 4.53 6.33 -20.95
C ARG A 211 5.18 4.96 -21.15
N ALA A 212 6.47 4.92 -21.49
CA ALA A 212 7.20 3.65 -21.64
C ALA A 212 7.28 2.85 -20.34
N ASN A 213 7.34 3.51 -19.17
CA ASN A 213 7.22 2.83 -17.89
C ASN A 213 5.86 2.14 -17.75
N LEU A 214 4.76 2.78 -18.13
CA LEU A 214 3.43 2.18 -18.07
C LEU A 214 3.28 1.04 -19.09
N GLU A 215 3.72 1.26 -20.32
CA GLU A 215 3.68 0.25 -21.39
C GLU A 215 4.49 -1.00 -21.04
N GLN A 216 5.65 -0.84 -20.37
CA GLN A 216 6.46 -1.96 -19.88
C GLN A 216 5.65 -2.94 -19.02
N TYR A 217 4.69 -2.44 -18.23
CA TYR A 217 3.85 -3.27 -17.36
C TYR A 217 2.47 -3.56 -17.94
N GLY A 218 2.23 -3.27 -19.22
CA GLY A 218 0.92 -3.45 -19.86
C GLY A 218 -0.13 -2.42 -19.41
N LEU A 219 0.29 -1.30 -18.81
CA LEU A 219 -0.56 -0.26 -18.25
C LEU A 219 -0.73 0.95 -19.18
N GLY A 220 -0.27 0.86 -20.44
CA GLY A 220 -0.33 1.95 -21.41
C GLY A 220 -1.74 2.50 -21.63
N GLY A 221 -2.77 1.64 -21.59
CA GLY A 221 -4.18 2.06 -21.70
C GLY A 221 -4.73 2.85 -20.51
N LYS A 222 -3.93 3.02 -19.44
CA LYS A 222 -4.24 3.87 -18.29
C LYS A 222 -3.57 5.24 -18.35
N TYR A 223 -2.60 5.43 -19.25
CA TYR A 223 -1.93 6.70 -19.42
C TYR A 223 -2.88 7.71 -20.08
N LEU A 224 -3.12 8.83 -19.41
CA LEU A 224 -3.83 9.96 -20.00
C LEU A 224 -2.82 10.91 -20.63
N ASP A 225 -2.09 11.67 -19.79
CA ASP A 225 -1.03 12.55 -20.26
C ASP A 225 -0.13 13.06 -19.14
N ILE A 226 0.98 13.70 -19.51
CA ILE A 226 1.89 14.39 -18.60
C ILE A 226 2.09 15.82 -19.08
N LEU A 227 1.97 16.78 -18.17
CA LEU A 227 2.02 18.20 -18.47
C LEU A 227 3.30 18.83 -17.91
N VAL A 228 3.95 19.69 -18.70
CA VAL A 228 4.97 20.60 -18.19
C VAL A 228 4.27 21.77 -17.53
N MET A 229 4.24 21.80 -16.21
CA MET A 229 3.46 22.79 -15.46
C MET A 229 4.07 23.02 -14.07
N ASP A 230 4.02 24.27 -13.62
CA ASP A 230 4.20 24.60 -12.21
C ASP A 230 2.92 24.28 -11.45
N SER A 231 2.97 23.31 -10.53
CA SER A 231 1.81 22.87 -9.74
C SER A 231 1.21 23.96 -8.85
N SER A 232 1.96 25.03 -8.55
CA SER A 232 1.42 26.22 -7.85
C SER A 232 0.46 27.03 -8.71
N ARG A 233 0.48 26.82 -10.04
CA ARG A 233 -0.38 27.47 -11.03
C ARG A 233 -1.25 26.42 -11.73
N HIS A 234 -2.33 26.01 -11.09
CA HIS A 234 -3.22 24.99 -11.66
C HIS A 234 -3.78 25.41 -13.04
N LEU A 235 -3.74 24.50 -14.01
CA LEU A 235 -4.39 24.66 -15.32
C LEU A 235 -5.87 24.25 -15.31
N TRP A 236 -6.35 23.70 -14.19
CA TRP A 236 -7.74 23.36 -14.01
C TRP A 236 -8.56 24.65 -14.11
N ARG A 237 -9.31 24.80 -15.20
CA ARG A 237 -10.39 25.77 -15.25
C ARG A 237 -11.28 25.48 -14.04
N LYS A 238 -11.68 26.52 -13.30
CA LYS A 238 -12.83 26.40 -12.39
C LYS A 238 -14.03 26.09 -13.28
N ALA A 239 -14.23 24.80 -13.59
CA ALA A 239 -15.45 24.36 -14.20
C ALA A 239 -16.53 24.66 -13.17
N LYS A 240 -17.43 25.60 -13.49
CA LYS A 240 -18.78 25.47 -12.97
C LYS A 240 -19.22 24.10 -13.47
N PHE A 241 -19.40 23.15 -12.56
CA PHE A 241 -20.13 21.93 -12.88
C PHE A 241 -21.40 22.37 -13.62
N ILE A 242 -21.72 21.66 -14.70
CA ILE A 242 -22.98 21.82 -15.42
C ILE A 242 -24.07 21.88 -14.35
N GLU A 243 -24.92 22.91 -14.41
CA GLU A 243 -25.95 23.19 -13.39
C GLU A 243 -26.64 21.89 -12.96
N GLY A 244 -26.39 21.45 -11.71
CA GLY A 244 -26.99 20.24 -11.15
C GLY A 244 -26.18 19.52 -10.07
N GLU A 245 -24.85 19.47 -10.15
CA GLU A 245 -24.02 18.81 -9.13
C GLU A 245 -23.00 19.79 -8.54
N SER A 246 -23.25 20.24 -7.32
CA SER A 246 -22.31 21.07 -6.57
C SER A 246 -21.51 20.17 -5.64
N ALA A 247 -20.17 20.28 -5.65
CA ALA A 247 -19.37 19.78 -4.53
C ALA A 247 -19.95 20.34 -3.23
N SER A 248 -20.04 19.50 -2.19
CA SER A 248 -20.64 19.93 -0.93
C SER A 248 -19.85 21.12 -0.35
N ALA A 249 -20.54 21.99 0.38
CA ALA A 249 -19.90 23.16 1.00
C ALA A 249 -18.71 22.77 1.90
N GLU A 250 -18.72 21.56 2.47
CA GLU A 250 -17.63 21.04 3.29
C GLU A 250 -16.40 20.64 2.48
N GLU A 251 -16.57 20.07 1.28
CA GLU A 251 -15.48 19.70 0.38
C GLU A 251 -14.78 20.93 -0.18
N LEU A 252 -15.56 21.94 -0.58
CA LEU A 252 -15.04 23.24 -1.02
C LEU A 252 -14.27 23.94 0.10
N LYS A 253 -14.80 23.91 1.34
CA LYS A 253 -14.13 24.50 2.50
C LYS A 253 -12.82 23.78 2.82
N ARG A 254 -12.80 22.44 2.80
CA ARG A 254 -11.57 21.65 2.98
C ARG A 254 -10.51 21.95 1.93
N TYR A 255 -10.92 22.07 0.67
CA TYR A 255 -10.00 22.41 -0.42
C TYR A 255 -9.39 23.80 -0.25
N GLU A 256 -10.21 24.82 0.03
CA GLU A 256 -9.72 26.19 0.24
C GLU A 256 -8.83 26.31 1.49
N ASP A 257 -9.18 25.60 2.58
CA ASP A 257 -8.35 25.55 3.80
C ASP A 257 -7.00 24.87 3.56
N PHE A 258 -6.97 23.76 2.82
CA PHE A 258 -5.74 23.10 2.42
C PHE A 258 -4.88 24.01 1.54
N LYS A 259 -5.47 24.59 0.50
CA LYS A 259 -4.78 25.49 -0.44
C LYS A 259 -4.15 26.68 0.29
N ARG A 260 -4.88 27.28 1.24
CA ARG A 260 -4.37 28.37 2.09
C ARG A 260 -3.19 27.92 2.94
N LYS A 261 -3.31 26.80 3.66
CA LYS A 261 -2.23 26.27 4.52
C LYS A 261 -0.99 25.89 3.71
N PHE A 262 -1.16 25.26 2.56
CA PHE A 262 -0.07 24.88 1.66
C PHE A 262 0.67 26.11 1.13
N MET A 263 -0.05 27.13 0.66
CA MET A 263 0.56 28.37 0.16
C MET A 263 1.30 29.13 1.26
N GLN A 264 0.75 29.18 2.48
CA GLN A 264 1.42 29.78 3.65
C GLN A 264 2.69 29.02 4.05
N ALA A 265 2.65 27.69 4.05
CA ALA A 265 3.83 26.86 4.34
C ALA A 265 4.92 27.05 3.28
N SER A 266 4.54 27.12 2.00
CA SER A 266 5.45 27.37 0.88
C SER A 266 6.10 28.75 0.95
N GLN A 267 5.33 29.81 1.24
CA GLN A 267 5.85 31.18 1.37
C GLN A 267 6.78 31.31 2.58
N THR A 268 6.40 30.74 3.73
CA THR A 268 7.24 30.70 4.93
C THR A 268 8.55 29.95 4.67
N LEU A 269 8.50 28.85 3.91
CA LEU A 269 9.71 28.12 3.50
C LEU A 269 10.62 28.95 2.58
N GLN A 270 10.03 29.74 1.68
CA GLN A 270 10.77 30.60 0.76
C GLN A 270 11.45 31.79 1.46
N SER A 271 10.85 32.34 2.53
CA SER A 271 11.40 33.47 3.29
C SER A 271 12.52 33.10 4.27
N LEU A 272 12.72 31.81 4.57
CA LEU A 272 13.76 31.34 5.49
C LEU A 272 15.16 31.34 4.84
N SER A 273 16.15 31.82 5.59
CA SER A 273 17.56 31.83 5.19
C SER A 273 18.13 30.40 5.06
N LYS A 274 19.27 30.27 4.37
CA LYS A 274 19.94 28.96 4.23
C LYS A 274 20.33 28.36 5.59
N GLU A 275 20.70 29.18 6.58
CA GLU A 275 21.00 28.70 7.93
C GLU A 275 19.75 28.24 8.68
N GLU A 276 18.64 28.95 8.56
CA GLU A 276 17.38 28.62 9.25
C GLU A 276 16.78 27.32 8.73
N ARG A 277 16.80 27.11 7.41
CA ARG A 277 16.38 25.83 6.80
C ARG A 277 17.26 24.67 7.26
N LYS A 278 18.57 24.91 7.46
CA LYS A 278 19.53 23.90 7.96
C LYS A 278 19.28 23.58 9.43
N ALA A 279 18.93 24.58 10.25
CA ALA A 279 18.57 24.40 11.66
C ALA A 279 17.25 23.63 11.84
N ILE A 280 16.24 23.90 11.01
CA ILE A 280 14.97 23.18 11.00
C ILE A 280 15.20 21.72 10.59
N LYS A 281 15.96 21.46 9.51
CA LYS A 281 16.32 20.08 9.12
C LYS A 281 17.06 19.31 10.20
N LYS A 282 17.84 19.99 11.05
CA LYS A 282 18.59 19.38 12.16
C LYS A 282 17.70 18.99 13.35
N LYS A 283 16.47 19.53 13.44
CA LYS A 283 15.47 19.17 14.46
C LYS A 283 14.70 17.89 14.12
N PHE A 284 14.77 17.40 12.88
CA PHE A 284 14.18 16.11 12.50
C PHE A 284 15.25 15.01 12.64
N PRO A 285 15.03 13.96 13.44
CA PRO A 285 16.02 12.89 13.61
C PRO A 285 16.28 12.18 12.28
N MET A 286 17.54 12.10 11.84
CA MET A 286 17.92 11.44 10.58
C MET A 286 18.48 10.03 10.84
N ASP A 287 18.14 9.08 9.97
CA ASP A 287 18.80 7.76 9.94
C ASP A 287 20.25 7.87 9.42
N LYS A 288 21.04 6.80 9.53
CA LYS A 288 22.45 6.75 9.11
C LYS A 288 22.66 6.98 7.60
N ARG A 289 21.59 7.10 6.81
CA ARG A 289 21.59 7.36 5.36
C ARG A 289 21.03 8.75 5.01
N GLY A 290 20.71 9.58 6.00
CA GLY A 290 20.25 10.95 5.81
C GLY A 290 18.76 11.08 5.47
N GLN A 291 17.95 10.05 5.72
CA GLN A 291 16.49 10.14 5.59
C GLN A 291 15.87 10.44 6.97
N GLY A 292 15.01 11.45 7.05
CA GLY A 292 14.39 11.90 8.30
C GLY A 292 13.30 10.97 8.82
N TYR A 293 13.31 10.67 10.11
CA TYR A 293 12.20 10.09 10.86
C TYR A 293 11.27 11.21 11.33
N SER A 294 9.95 11.05 11.14
CA SER A 294 8.98 11.85 11.88
C SER A 294 8.53 11.10 13.13
N ASN A 295 9.23 11.32 14.24
CA ASN A 295 8.70 11.03 15.57
C ASN A 295 8.15 12.33 16.13
N ASN A 296 6.89 12.66 15.82
CA ASN A 296 6.04 13.56 16.61
C ASN A 296 4.62 13.53 16.05
N GLU A 297 3.65 13.69 16.95
CA GLU A 297 2.21 13.61 16.67
C GLU A 297 1.72 14.66 15.64
N ASP A 298 2.51 15.71 15.37
CA ASP A 298 2.24 16.75 14.35
C ASP A 298 2.48 16.30 12.89
N SER A 299 3.10 15.14 12.66
CA SER A 299 3.40 14.62 11.32
C SER A 299 2.19 13.98 10.61
N ARG A 300 1.05 13.85 11.29
CA ARG A 300 -0.19 13.30 10.73
C ARG A 300 -0.83 14.21 9.68
N ASP A 301 -0.56 15.51 9.74
CA ASP A 301 -1.18 16.48 8.82
C ASP A 301 -0.46 16.60 7.47
N ILE A 302 0.85 16.32 7.41
CA ILE A 302 1.65 16.47 6.17
C ILE A 302 1.52 15.26 5.24
N LEU A 303 1.14 14.09 5.77
CA LEU A 303 0.85 12.88 4.97
C LEU A 303 -0.60 12.83 4.44
N SER A 304 -1.42 13.84 4.75
CA SER A 304 -2.75 14.02 4.17
C SER A 304 -2.68 14.79 2.83
N MET A 305 -1.90 14.31 1.87
CA MET A 305 -2.10 14.76 0.49
C MET A 305 -3.37 14.08 -0.03
N PRO A 306 -4.44 14.80 -0.37
CA PRO A 306 -5.53 14.19 -1.12
C PRO A 306 -4.97 13.84 -2.49
N VAL A 307 -4.82 12.54 -2.77
CA VAL A 307 -5.01 12.07 -4.14
C VAL A 307 -6.44 12.44 -4.46
N VAL A 308 -6.64 13.43 -5.33
CA VAL A 308 -7.99 13.81 -5.76
C VAL A 308 -8.51 12.62 -6.56
N ASN A 309 -9.28 11.78 -5.89
CA ASN A 309 -10.00 10.70 -6.52
C ASN A 309 -11.20 11.33 -7.21
N ILE A 310 -11.08 11.62 -8.51
CA ILE A 310 -12.22 11.95 -9.34
C ILE A 310 -12.92 10.61 -9.62
N SER A 311 -13.73 10.14 -8.68
CA SER A 311 -14.54 8.94 -8.88
C SER A 311 -15.70 9.29 -9.81
N SER A 312 -15.92 8.43 -10.81
CA SER A 312 -17.02 8.51 -11.78
C SER A 312 -18.34 7.96 -11.21
N GLU A 313 -18.46 7.78 -9.90
CA GLU A 313 -19.59 7.09 -9.27
C GLU A 313 -20.94 7.81 -9.45
N ASN A 314 -20.94 9.09 -9.81
CA ASN A 314 -22.18 9.81 -10.17
C ASN A 314 -22.57 9.68 -11.66
N CYS A 315 -21.76 9.07 -12.53
CA CYS A 315 -22.08 9.01 -13.96
C CYS A 315 -22.97 7.80 -14.34
N VAL A 316 -23.23 6.85 -13.43
CA VAL A 316 -23.90 5.57 -13.74
C VAL A 316 -25.40 5.52 -13.37
N GLN A 317 -25.96 6.54 -12.73
CA GLN A 317 -27.42 6.63 -12.53
C GLN A 317 -28.09 7.48 -13.62
N ARG A 318 -28.23 6.92 -14.83
CA ARG A 318 -29.32 7.26 -15.75
C ARG A 318 -29.42 6.19 -16.83
N LYS A 319 -30.18 5.14 -16.52
CA LYS A 319 -30.79 4.24 -17.50
C LYS A 319 -32.29 4.23 -17.20
N HIS A 320 -33.07 4.38 -18.27
CA HIS A 320 -34.51 4.11 -18.33
C HIS A 320 -35.42 5.02 -17.50
N GLU A 321 -35.88 6.11 -18.12
CA GLU A 321 -37.26 6.59 -17.98
C GLU A 321 -37.46 7.63 -19.09
N ASN A 322 -38.15 7.21 -20.15
CA ASN A 322 -39.13 7.99 -20.90
C ASN A 322 -39.66 7.08 -22.01
N ASP A 323 -40.91 6.67 -21.81
CA ASP A 323 -41.88 6.41 -22.87
C ASP A 323 -41.96 7.59 -23.86
#